data_AF-A0A3N9UHF0-F1
#
_entry.id   AF-A0A3N9UHF0-F1
#
_cell.length_a   1.000
_cell.length_b   1.000
_cell.length_c   1.000
_cell.angle_alpha   90.00
_cell.angle_beta   90.00
_cell.angle_gamma   90.00
#
_symmetry.space_group_name_H-M   'P 1'
#
loop_
_entity.id
_entity.type
_entity.pdbx_description
1 polymer ?
#
loop_
_entity_poly.entity_id
_entity_poly.type
_entity_poly.pdbx_seq_one_letter_code
_entity_poly.pdbx_strand_id
1 'polypeptide(L)'
;MDTRIQFRIDEETKRLAQQMAESQGRTLSGACRELAEQLAEQQRQATSHHDWLSLQVKRAFDRLEAGAATFVDHETAKSRMAERKSRIRARDLAPVIGDSKGRRGSDKA
;
A
#
# COMPACT_ATOMS: atom_id res chain seq x y z
N MET A 1 -21.01 2.32 18.60
CA MET A 1 -20.63 3.14 19.77
C MET A 1 -20.10 4.45 19.22
N ASP A 2 -20.66 5.58 19.63
CA ASP A 2 -20.21 6.90 19.17
C ASP A 2 -19.18 7.43 20.18
N THR A 3 -17.94 7.67 19.74
CA THR A 3 -16.82 8.03 20.61
C THR A 3 -16.48 9.49 20.38
N ARG A 4 -16.61 10.33 21.41
CA ARG A 4 -16.38 11.78 21.32
C ARG A 4 -14.94 12.15 21.69
N ILE A 5 -14.30 12.96 20.85
CA ILE A 5 -12.96 13.52 21.11
C ILE A 5 -13.10 15.01 21.42
N GLN A 6 -12.48 15.47 22.51
CA GLN A 6 -12.42 16.88 22.90
C GLN A 6 -10.98 17.37 22.83
N PHE A 7 -10.74 18.47 22.11
CA PHE A 7 -9.43 19.09 22.00
C PHE A 7 -9.39 20.39 22.77
N ARG A 8 -8.27 20.67 23.44
CA ARG A 8 -7.98 21.99 24.01
C ARG A 8 -7.07 22.71 23.01
N ILE A 9 -7.55 23.82 22.47
CA ILE A 9 -6.84 24.66 21.52
C ILE A 9 -7.07 26.13 21.88
N ASP A 10 -6.12 26.98 21.55
CA ASP A 10 -6.26 28.43 21.72
C ASP A 10 -7.35 28.99 20.81
N GLU A 11 -8.01 30.06 21.27
CA GLU A 11 -9.14 30.67 20.55
C GLU A 11 -8.73 31.20 19.17
N GLU A 12 -7.52 31.74 19.04
CA GLU A 12 -6.97 32.19 17.76
C GLU A 12 -6.78 31.03 16.78
N THR A 13 -6.19 29.93 17.24
CA THR A 13 -5.98 28.71 16.45
C THR A 13 -7.32 28.14 15.97
N LYS A 14 -8.33 28.11 16.85
CA LYS A 14 -9.69 27.69 16.49
C LYS A 14 -10.29 28.59 15.41
N ARG A 15 -10.16 29.91 15.53
CA ARG A 15 -10.70 30.88 14.58
C ARG A 15 -10.08 30.72 13.20
N LEU A 16 -8.75 30.62 13.13
CA LEU A 16 -8.01 30.44 11.87
C LEU A 16 -8.33 29.09 11.22
N ALA A 17 -8.37 28.00 12.02
CA ALA A 17 -8.70 26.68 11.52
C ALA A 17 -10.14 26.61 10.99
N GLN A 18 -11.09 27.28 11.66
CA GLN A 18 -12.47 27.38 11.21
C GLN A 18 -12.57 28.15 9.88
N GLN A 19 -11.89 29.29 9.76
CA GLN A 19 -11.88 30.09 8.53
C GLN A 19 -11.31 29.30 7.34
N MET A 20 -10.24 28.55 7.56
CA MET A 20 -9.67 27.66 6.54
C MET A 20 -10.63 26.55 6.14
N ALA A 21 -11.25 25.87 7.11
CA ALA A 21 -12.20 24.80 6.83
C ALA A 21 -13.41 25.32 6.02
N GLU A 22 -13.96 26.47 6.40
CA GLU A 22 -15.08 27.12 5.71
C GLU A 22 -14.71 27.52 4.29
N SER A 23 -13.49 28.04 4.06
CA SER A 23 -12.98 28.35 2.72
C SER A 23 -12.91 27.13 1.79
N GLN A 24 -12.78 25.93 2.37
CA GLN A 24 -12.74 24.66 1.65
C GLN A 24 -14.12 23.98 1.60
N GLY A 25 -15.16 24.64 2.09
CA GLY A 25 -16.53 24.11 2.15
C GLY A 25 -16.69 22.95 3.14
N ARG A 26 -15.80 22.83 4.13
CA ARG A 26 -15.78 21.76 5.13
C ARG A 26 -15.94 22.33 6.54
N THR A 27 -16.37 21.49 7.48
CA THR A 27 -16.38 21.86 8.90
C THR A 27 -15.07 21.42 9.57
N LEU A 28 -14.62 22.17 10.58
CA LEU A 28 -13.43 21.79 11.37
C LEU A 28 -13.56 20.37 11.93
N SER A 29 -14.75 20.00 12.41
CA SER A 29 -15.04 18.64 12.90
C SER A 29 -14.96 17.58 11.81
N GLY A 30 -15.35 17.89 10.57
CA GLY A 30 -15.22 16.98 9.43
C GLY A 30 -13.75 16.70 9.09
N ALA A 31 -12.93 17.76 9.04
CA ALA A 31 -11.49 17.62 8.79
C ALA A 31 -10.78 16.82 9.90
N CYS A 32 -11.12 17.06 11.18
CA CYS A 32 -10.59 16.28 12.29
C CYS A 32 -11.01 14.80 12.23
N ARG A 33 -12.23 14.51 11.76
CA ARG A 33 -12.70 13.13 11.58
C ARG A 33 -11.91 12.41 10.49
N GLU A 34 -11.77 13.01 9.31
CA GLU A 34 -10.98 12.43 8.22
C GLU A 34 -9.53 12.17 8.66
N LEU A 35 -8.91 13.12 9.37
CA LEU A 35 -7.56 12.94 9.89
C LEU A 35 -7.47 11.75 10.87
N ALA A 36 -8.44 11.61 11.77
CA ALA A 36 -8.48 10.49 12.71
C ALA A 36 -8.64 9.13 11.99
N GLU A 37 -9.46 9.07 10.94
CA GLU A 37 -9.64 7.88 10.12
C GLU A 37 -8.37 7.50 9.37
N GLN A 38 -7.67 8.49 8.79
CA GLN A 38 -6.39 8.29 8.10
C GLN A 38 -5.31 7.75 9.06
N LEU A 39 -5.18 8.34 10.25
CA LEU A 39 -4.25 7.87 11.27
C LEU A 39 -4.55 6.43 11.71
N ALA A 40 -5.83 6.11 11.90
CA ALA A 40 -6.24 4.75 12.26
C ALA A 40 -5.91 3.75 11.15
N GLU A 41 -6.10 4.12 9.88
CA GLU A 41 -5.74 3.28 8.74
C GLU A 41 -4.24 3.06 8.62
N GLN A 42 -3.44 4.12 8.78
CA GLN A 42 -1.98 4.01 8.81
C GLN A 42 -1.51 3.08 9.94
N GLN A 43 -2.10 3.19 11.13
CA GLN A 43 -1.79 2.31 12.24
C GLN A 43 -2.17 0.84 11.95
N ARG A 44 -3.33 0.60 11.33
CA ARG A 44 -3.74 -0.75 10.91
C ARG A 44 -2.77 -1.33 9.89
N GLN A 45 -2.33 -0.54 8.91
CA GLN A 45 -1.36 -0.97 7.90
C GLN A 45 0.00 -1.29 8.53
N ALA A 46 0.49 -0.43 9.43
CA ALA A 46 1.75 -0.65 10.14
C ALA A 46 1.69 -1.91 11.01
N THR A 47 0.58 -2.11 11.73
CA THR A 47 0.37 -3.30 12.58
C THR A 47 0.25 -4.55 11.73
N SER A 48 -0.58 -4.54 10.68
CA SER A 48 -0.73 -5.67 9.76
C SER A 48 0.59 -6.04 9.08
N HIS A 49 1.40 -5.05 8.69
CA HIS A 49 2.72 -5.27 8.12
C HIS A 49 3.67 -5.90 9.15
N HIS A 50 3.65 -5.41 10.39
CA HIS A 50 4.45 -5.94 11.48
C HIS A 50 4.05 -7.39 11.85
N ASP A 51 2.75 -7.68 11.90
CA ASP A 51 2.22 -9.01 12.16
C ASP A 51 2.59 -9.98 11.04
N TRP A 52 2.47 -9.53 9.78
CA TRP A 52 2.89 -10.31 8.62
C TRP A 52 4.39 -10.63 8.67
N LEU A 53 5.23 -9.64 8.97
CA LEU A 53 6.67 -9.82 9.07
C LEU A 53 7.04 -10.78 10.21
N SER A 54 6.42 -10.59 11.37
CA SER A 54 6.61 -11.46 12.54
C SER A 54 6.21 -12.91 12.23
N LEU A 55 5.13 -13.12 11.48
CA LEU A 55 4.72 -14.44 11.02
C LEU A 55 5.72 -15.04 10.02
N GLN A 56 6.28 -14.26 9.10
CA GLN A 56 7.30 -14.76 8.17
C GLN A 56 8.57 -15.17 8.91
N VAL A 57 9.00 -14.38 9.89
CA VAL A 57 10.15 -14.68 10.74
C VAL A 57 9.89 -15.97 11.51
N LYS A 58 8.73 -16.10 12.15
CA LYS A 58 8.35 -17.32 12.88
C LYS A 58 8.38 -18.56 11.98
N ARG A 59 7.79 -18.48 10.78
CA ARG A 59 7.83 -19.57 9.79
C ARG A 59 9.24 -19.93 9.35
N ALA A 60 10.15 -18.96 9.27
CA ALA A 60 11.54 -19.23 8.94
C ALA A 60 12.24 -20.01 10.07
N PHE A 61 11.97 -19.66 11.33
CA PHE A 61 12.44 -20.41 12.49
C PHE A 61 11.84 -21.82 12.57
N ASP A 62 10.52 -21.97 12.35
CA ASP A 62 9.86 -23.28 12.33
C ASP A 62 10.50 -24.21 11.27
N ARG A 63 10.86 -23.66 10.09
CA ARG A 63 11.55 -24.41 9.02
C ARG A 63 12.99 -24.78 9.37
N LEU A 64 13.67 -23.93 10.15
CA LEU A 64 15.01 -24.21 10.66
C LEU A 64 14.98 -25.35 11.68
N GLU A 65 14.05 -25.28 12.64
CA GLU A 65 13.86 -26.32 13.66
C GLU A 65 13.44 -27.66 13.05
N ALA A 66 12.61 -27.64 11.99
CA ALA A 66 12.23 -28.83 11.23
C ALA A 66 13.33 -29.37 10.30
N GLY A 67 14.52 -28.76 10.25
CA GLY A 67 15.63 -29.18 9.38
C GLY A 67 15.39 -28.97 7.87
N ALA A 68 14.34 -28.24 7.49
CA ALA A 68 13.95 -27.96 6.10
C ALA A 68 14.47 -26.61 5.59
N ALA A 69 15.39 -25.98 6.33
CA ALA A 69 16.02 -24.73 5.96
C ALA A 69 17.18 -24.97 4.99
N THR A 70 17.10 -24.36 3.81
CA THR A 70 18.19 -24.35 2.82
C THR A 70 18.93 -23.03 2.90
N PHE A 71 20.21 -23.08 3.23
CA PHE A 71 21.08 -21.91 3.22
C PHE A 71 21.63 -21.69 1.81
N VAL A 72 21.75 -20.43 1.42
CA VAL A 72 22.27 -20.04 0.10
C VAL A 72 23.39 -19.06 0.33
N ASP A 73 24.52 -19.27 -0.35
CA ASP A 73 25.66 -18.36 -0.33
C ASP A 73 25.30 -16.97 -0.89
N HIS A 74 26.01 -15.94 -0.41
CA HIS A 74 25.76 -14.55 -0.77
C HIS A 74 25.81 -14.28 -2.28
N GLU A 75 26.83 -14.79 -2.97
CA GLU A 75 27.02 -14.56 -4.40
C GLU A 75 25.96 -15.30 -5.22
N THR A 76 25.59 -16.51 -4.78
CA THR A 76 24.52 -17.30 -5.39
C THR A 76 23.15 -16.62 -5.23
N ALA A 77 22.86 -16.06 -4.06
CA ALA A 77 21.63 -15.32 -3.80
C ALA A 77 21.53 -14.05 -4.67
N LYS A 78 22.64 -13.30 -4.78
CA LYS A 78 22.74 -12.08 -5.57
C LYS A 78 22.52 -12.34 -7.07
N SER A 79 23.16 -13.38 -7.60
CA SER A 79 22.98 -13.81 -9.00
C SER A 79 21.52 -14.21 -9.29
N ARG A 80 20.93 -15.07 -8.44
CA ARG A 80 19.51 -15.48 -8.57
C ARG A 80 18.53 -14.30 -8.49
N MET A 81 18.78 -13.33 -7.61
CA MET A 81 17.95 -12.12 -7.54
C MET A 81 18.12 -11.23 -8.77
N ALA A 82 19.32 -11.10 -9.32
CA ALA A 82 19.56 -10.32 -10.53
C ALA A 82 18.82 -10.92 -11.74
N GLU A 83 18.90 -12.24 -11.90
CA GLU A 83 18.18 -13.00 -12.93
C GLU A 83 16.65 -12.91 -12.76
N ARG A 84 16.15 -12.99 -11.52
CA ARG A 84 14.71 -12.80 -11.25
C ARG A 84 14.25 -11.38 -11.58
N LYS A 85 15.05 -10.36 -11.24
CA LYS A 85 14.75 -8.95 -11.56
C LYS A 85 14.77 -8.70 -13.07
N SER A 86 15.70 -9.29 -13.82
CA SER A 86 15.71 -9.17 -15.29
C SER A 86 14.49 -9.84 -15.91
N ARG A 87 14.09 -11.02 -15.44
CA ARG A 87 12.90 -11.73 -15.92
C ARG A 87 11.59 -10.96 -15.66
N ILE A 88 11.44 -10.33 -14.50
CA ILE A 88 10.26 -9.49 -14.21
C ILE A 88 10.24 -8.27 -15.13
N ARG A 89 11.36 -7.56 -15.29
CA ARG A 89 11.46 -6.42 -16.21
C ARG A 89 11.19 -6.80 -17.66
N ALA A 90 11.67 -7.97 -18.11
CA ALA A 90 11.40 -8.47 -19.45
C ALA A 90 9.90 -8.81 -19.66
N ARG A 91 9.22 -9.30 -18.62
CA ARG A 91 7.78 -9.55 -18.64
C ARG A 91 6.97 -8.26 -18.69
N ASP A 92 7.38 -7.25 -17.93
CA ASP A 92 6.68 -5.95 -17.87
C ASP A 92 6.97 -5.08 -19.11
N LEU A 93 8.04 -5.37 -19.86
CA LEU A 93 8.43 -4.71 -21.12
C LEU A 93 7.89 -5.42 -22.38
N ALA A 94 7.31 -6.62 -22.27
CA ALA A 94 6.69 -7.27 -23.41
C ALA A 94 5.34 -6.58 -23.71
N PRO A 95 5.19 -5.85 -24.84
CA PRO A 95 3.91 -5.26 -25.17
C PRO A 95 2.92 -6.39 -25.43
N VAL A 96 1.70 -6.22 -24.92
CA VAL A 96 0.52 -7.00 -25.29
C VAL A 96 0.37 -6.86 -26.81
N ILE A 97 0.90 -7.82 -27.58
CA ILE A 97 0.60 -7.95 -29.00
C ILE A 97 -0.86 -8.39 -29.04
N GLY A 98 -1.75 -7.40 -29.12
CA GLY A 98 -3.18 -7.59 -29.21
C GLY A 98 -3.51 -8.36 -30.48
N ASP A 99 -4.08 -9.55 -30.28
CA ASP A 99 -4.83 -10.29 -31.27
C ASP A 99 -5.88 -9.38 -31.92
N SER A 100 -5.58 -8.89 -33.13
CA SER A 100 -6.54 -8.17 -33.99
C SER A 100 -7.02 -9.10 -35.10
N LYS A 101 -7.58 -10.26 -34.72
CA LYS A 101 -8.27 -11.15 -35.65
C LYS A 101 -9.76 -10.80 -35.71
N GLY A 102 -10.11 -9.98 -36.71
CA GLY A 102 -11.42 -9.98 -37.38
C GLY A 102 -12.55 -9.12 -36.81
N ARG A 103 -13.09 -8.21 -37.63
CA ARG A 103 -14.48 -8.24 -38.17
C ARG A 103 -15.03 -6.84 -38.53
N ARG A 104 -15.79 -6.85 -39.64
CA ARG A 104 -16.76 -5.84 -40.17
C ARG A 104 -16.12 -4.67 -40.91
N GLY A 105 -16.58 -4.25 -42.09
CA GLY A 105 -17.75 -4.61 -42.88
C GLY A 105 -17.69 -3.82 -44.19
N SER A 106 -18.35 -4.35 -45.20
CA SER A 106 -18.66 -3.77 -46.51
C SER A 106 -19.14 -2.32 -46.48
N ASP A 107 -18.64 -1.46 -47.38
CA ASP A 107 -19.48 -0.54 -48.17
C ASP A 107 -18.75 0.09 -49.38
N LYS A 108 -19.42 -0.01 -50.54
CA LYS A 108 -19.45 0.84 -51.75
C LYS A 108 -18.15 1.34 -52.42
N ALA A 109 -17.92 0.87 -53.65
CA ALA A 109 -18.02 1.66 -54.89
C ALA A 109 -18.16 0.73 -56.10
#